data_AF-A0A1F5CBW7-F1
#
_entry.id   AF-A0A1F5CBW7-F1
#
_cell.length_a   1.000
_cell.length_b   1.000
_cell.length_c   1.000
_cell.angle_alpha   90.00
_cell.angle_beta   90.00
_cell.angle_gamma   90.00
#
_symmetry.space_group_name_H-M   'P 1'
#
loop_
_entity.id
_entity.type
_entity.pdbx_description
1 polymer ?
#
loop_
_entity_poly.entity_id
_entity_poly.type
_entity_poly.pdbx_seq_one_letter_code
_entity_poly.pdbx_strand_id
1 'polypeptide(L)'
;MSQPLLSWDSADDTVHPQLVWRNKLDNRYLIEVHRTDGYSGKLYIFDHDKNDQEIFSLDVGLSYGATFGPDVADVQEWQEKALDFIDNTYNKQ
;
A
#
# COMPACT_ATOMS: atom_id res chain seq x y z
N MET A 1 -3.59 -5.91 14.18
CA MET A 1 -3.36 -6.21 12.76
C MET A 1 -4.33 -5.36 11.98
N SER A 2 -3.84 -4.64 10.97
CA SER A 2 -4.67 -3.84 10.08
C SER A 2 -5.29 -4.75 9.02
N GLN A 3 -6.34 -4.27 8.37
CA GLN A 3 -6.96 -4.93 7.22
C GLN A 3 -6.91 -3.98 6.02
N PRO A 4 -6.99 -4.51 4.79
CA PRO A 4 -7.20 -3.68 3.61
C PRO A 4 -8.42 -2.77 3.77
N LEU A 5 -8.34 -1.55 3.26
CA LEU A 5 -9.48 -0.62 3.29
C LEU A 5 -10.62 -1.05 2.38
N LEU A 6 -10.28 -1.82 1.35
CA LEU A 6 -11.20 -2.35 0.37
C LEU A 6 -10.94 -3.83 0.17
N SER A 7 -11.99 -4.59 -0.13
CA SER A 7 -11.84 -6.03 -0.42
C SER A 7 -10.86 -6.26 -1.57
N TRP A 8 -10.23 -7.44 -1.61
CA TRP A 8 -9.36 -7.84 -2.71
C TRP A 8 -10.04 -7.66 -4.08
N ASP A 9 -11.32 -8.02 -4.19
CA ASP A 9 -12.08 -7.95 -5.45
C ASP A 9 -12.65 -6.57 -5.77
N SER A 10 -12.48 -5.57 -4.89
CA SER A 10 -12.88 -4.21 -5.21
C SER A 10 -12.10 -3.72 -6.43
N ALA A 11 -12.83 -3.09 -7.36
CA ALA A 11 -12.22 -2.48 -8.53
C ALA A 11 -11.34 -1.30 -8.10
N ASP A 12 -10.26 -1.06 -8.84
CA ASP A 12 -9.24 -0.06 -8.49
C ASP A 12 -9.78 1.39 -8.56
N ASP A 13 -10.93 1.61 -9.21
CA ASP A 13 -11.66 2.89 -9.24
C ASP A 13 -12.56 3.11 -8.01
N THR A 14 -12.64 2.14 -7.10
CA THR A 14 -13.39 2.30 -5.85
C THR A 14 -12.67 3.28 -4.93
N VAL A 15 -13.32 4.42 -4.64
CA VAL A 15 -12.74 5.49 -3.83
C VAL A 15 -13.02 5.27 -2.34
N HIS A 16 -11.97 5.08 -1.54
CA HIS A 16 -12.04 5.17 -0.08
C HIS A 16 -11.34 6.47 0.39
N PRO A 17 -11.91 7.26 1.32
CA PRO A 17 -11.37 8.58 1.70
C PRO A 17 -9.93 8.56 2.22
N GLN A 18 -9.52 7.46 2.84
CA GLN A 18 -8.16 7.28 3.37
C GLN A 18 -7.23 6.57 2.39
N LEU A 19 -7.74 6.01 1.28
CA LEU A 19 -6.90 5.30 0.32
C LEU A 19 -6.27 6.30 -0.64
N VAL A 20 -4.96 6.42 -0.58
CA VAL A 20 -4.17 7.30 -1.46
C VAL A 20 -3.74 6.57 -2.72
N TRP A 21 -3.30 5.33 -2.55
CA TRP A 21 -2.79 4.50 -3.63
C TRP A 21 -2.99 3.03 -3.30
N ARG A 22 -3.24 2.23 -4.35
CA ARG A 22 -3.46 0.80 -4.25
C ARG A 22 -2.80 0.10 -5.43
N ASN A 23 -2.19 -1.05 -5.17
CA ASN A 23 -1.66 -1.91 -6.23
C ASN A 23 -1.71 -3.39 -5.82
N LYS A 24 -1.94 -4.27 -6.79
CA LYS A 24 -1.89 -5.73 -6.64
C LYS A 24 -0.66 -6.25 -7.35
N LEU A 25 0.16 -7.02 -6.64
CA LEU A 25 1.36 -7.63 -7.18
C LEU A 25 1.24 -9.15 -7.16
N ASP A 26 1.59 -9.77 -8.29
CA ASP A 26 1.63 -11.23 -8.49
C ASP A 26 0.36 -11.99 -8.09
N ASN A 27 -0.78 -11.30 -8.10
CA ASN A 27 -2.08 -11.80 -7.63
C ASN A 27 -2.03 -12.39 -6.19
N ARG A 28 -1.11 -11.90 -5.36
CA ARG A 28 -0.92 -12.36 -3.98
C ARG A 28 -0.75 -11.20 -3.00
N TYR A 29 0.00 -10.18 -3.38
CA TYR A 29 0.28 -9.08 -2.48
C TYR A 29 -0.62 -7.89 -2.81
N LEU A 30 -1.26 -7.36 -1.78
CA LEU A 30 -1.99 -6.10 -1.87
C LEU A 30 -1.17 -5.02 -1.16
N ILE A 31 -0.85 -3.96 -1.90
CA ILE A 31 -0.14 -2.80 -1.38
C ILE A 31 -1.12 -1.64 -1.33
N GLU A 32 -1.26 -1.02 -0.17
CA GLU A 32 -2.08 0.16 0.01
C GLU A 32 -1.30 1.25 0.74
N VAL A 33 -1.52 2.50 0.34
CA VAL A 33 -1.06 3.66 1.09
C VAL A 33 -2.28 4.35 1.68
N HIS A 34 -2.31 4.43 2.99
CA HIS A 34 -3.39 5.05 3.75
C HIS A 34 -2.96 6.45 4.18
N ARG A 35 -3.82 7.44 4.01
CA ARG A 35 -3.61 8.78 4.57
C ARG A 35 -3.82 8.73 6.08
N THR A 36 -2.80 9.17 6.83
CA THR A 36 -2.86 9.26 8.30
C THR A 36 -2.98 10.71 8.76
N ASP A 37 -2.39 11.66 8.03
CA ASP A 37 -2.51 13.10 8.26
C ASP A 37 -2.32 13.88 6.94
N GLY A 38 -2.27 15.22 7.00
CA GLY A 38 -2.21 16.10 5.83
C GLY A 38 -1.06 15.83 4.86
N TYR A 39 0.12 15.47 5.34
CA TYR A 39 1.32 15.17 4.52
C TYR A 39 1.93 13.81 4.86
N SER A 40 1.19 12.99 5.60
CA SER A 40 1.68 11.72 6.12
C SER A 40 0.73 10.61 5.76
N GLY A 41 1.32 9.48 5.40
CA GLY A 41 0.61 8.26 5.12
C GLY A 41 1.32 7.08 5.74
N LYS A 42 0.71 5.92 5.57
CA LYS A 42 1.29 4.65 5.97
C LYS A 42 1.08 3.64 4.84
N LEU A 43 2.18 3.06 4.39
CA LEU A 43 2.19 1.98 3.42
C LEU A 43 1.94 0.67 4.17
N TYR A 44 1.07 -0.15 3.61
CA TYR A 44 0.74 -1.48 4.08
C TYR A 44 0.95 -2.50 2.97
N ILE A 45 1.42 -3.68 3.34
CA ILE A 45 1.48 -4.85 2.46
C ILE A 45 0.72 -5.98 3.14
N PHE A 46 -0.23 -6.55 2.41
CA PHE A 46 -1.06 -7.66 2.83
C PHE A 46 -0.78 -8.88 1.95
N ASP A 47 -0.70 -10.06 2.56
CA ASP A 47 -0.58 -11.35 1.86
C ASP A 47 -1.97 -11.99 1.73
N HIS A 48 -2.51 -11.97 0.51
CA HIS A 48 -3.85 -12.46 0.20
C HIS A 48 -3.97 -13.97 0.45
N ASP A 49 -2.92 -14.74 0.15
CA ASP A 49 -2.89 -16.18 0.41
C ASP A 49 -2.97 -16.52 1.91
N LYS A 50 -2.69 -15.53 2.77
CA LYS A 50 -2.82 -15.62 4.22
C LYS A 50 -4.03 -14.85 4.74
N ASN A 51 -5.11 -14.82 3.97
CA ASN A 51 -6.38 -14.17 4.35
C ASN A 51 -6.19 -12.67 4.63
N ASP A 52 -5.54 -11.99 3.67
CA ASP A 52 -5.23 -10.56 3.71
C ASP A 52 -4.47 -10.12 4.98
N GLN A 53 -3.58 -10.98 5.49
CA GLN A 53 -2.78 -10.67 6.67
C GLN A 53 -1.80 -9.54 6.37
N GLU A 54 -1.76 -8.51 7.23
CA GLU A 54 -0.70 -7.50 7.22
C GLU A 54 0.66 -8.16 7.50
N ILE A 55 1.56 -8.09 6.51
CA ILE A 55 2.93 -8.61 6.63
C ILE A 55 3.96 -7.50 6.81
N PHE A 56 3.61 -6.26 6.45
CA PHE A 56 4.48 -5.10 6.58
C PHE A 56 3.67 -3.81 6.67
N SER A 57 4.18 -2.86 7.44
CA SER A 57 3.75 -1.47 7.33
C SER A 57 4.86 -0.48 7.64
N LEU A 58 4.80 0.69 7.01
CA LEU A 58 5.83 1.72 7.09
C LEU A 58 5.23 3.12 6.94
N ASP A 59 5.63 4.05 7.79
CA ASP A 59 5.24 5.46 7.65
C ASP A 59 5.92 6.08 6.41
N VAL A 60 5.14 6.78 5.60
CA VAL A 60 5.58 7.40 4.34
C VAL A 60 5.12 8.85 4.26
N GLY A 61 5.87 9.66 3.51
CA GLY A 61 5.45 11.01 3.15
C GLY A 61 4.39 10.99 2.03
N LEU A 62 3.56 12.02 2.00
CA LEU A 62 2.64 12.31 0.89
C LEU A 62 2.98 13.69 0.32
N SER A 63 3.57 13.74 -0.87
CA SER A 63 3.87 15.00 -1.55
C SER A 63 2.58 15.75 -1.84
N TYR A 64 2.53 17.03 -1.46
CA TYR A 64 1.33 17.88 -1.52
C TYR A 64 0.09 17.26 -0.83
N GLY A 65 0.33 16.38 0.16
CA GLY A 65 -0.70 15.64 0.85
C GLY A 65 -1.49 14.67 -0.01
N ALA A 66 -0.99 14.34 -1.20
CA ALA A 66 -1.70 13.61 -2.23
C ALA A 66 -3.11 14.16 -2.51
N THR A 67 -3.27 15.49 -2.48
CA THR A 67 -4.57 16.17 -2.62
C THR A 67 -5.26 15.84 -3.96
N PHE A 68 -4.46 15.64 -5.02
CA PHE A 68 -4.94 15.28 -6.36
C PHE A 68 -4.59 13.83 -6.73
N GLY A 69 -4.34 13.00 -5.73
CA GLY A 69 -3.67 11.70 -5.90
C GLY A 69 -2.17 11.80 -5.59
N PRO A 70 -1.49 10.64 -5.58
CA PRO A 70 -0.08 10.57 -5.21
C PRO A 70 0.83 11.16 -6.30
N ASP A 71 1.97 11.71 -5.89
CA ASP A 71 3.00 12.12 -6.84
C ASP A 71 3.70 10.90 -7.44
N VAL A 72 4.20 11.02 -8.67
CA VAL A 72 4.90 9.92 -9.36
C VAL A 72 6.16 9.50 -8.58
N ALA A 73 6.88 10.45 -7.99
CA ALA A 73 8.06 10.16 -7.18
C ALA A 73 7.69 9.40 -5.90
N ASP A 74 6.57 9.77 -5.26
CA ASP A 74 6.06 9.05 -4.08
C ASP A 74 5.72 7.59 -4.46
N VAL A 75 4.99 7.39 -5.56
CA VAL A 75 4.62 6.04 -6.03
C VAL A 75 5.85 5.18 -6.32
N GLN A 76 6.86 5.76 -6.97
CA GLN A 76 8.11 5.04 -7.24
C GLN A 76 8.80 4.62 -5.93
N GLU A 77 8.93 5.53 -4.97
CA GLU A 77 9.52 5.22 -3.66
C GLU A 77 8.76 4.08 -2.95
N TRP A 78 7.43 4.13 -2.97
CA TRP A 78 6.58 3.12 -2.34
C TRP A 78 6.73 1.75 -3.00
N GLN A 79 6.79 1.71 -4.33
CA GLN A 79 7.02 0.49 -5.08
C GLN A 79 8.38 -0.12 -4.76
N GLU A 80 9.45 0.68 -4.76
CA GLU A 80 10.80 0.21 -4.43
C GLU A 80 10.87 -0.40 -3.02
N LYS A 81 10.26 0.25 -2.03
CA LYS A 81 10.20 -0.26 -0.65
C LYS A 81 9.38 -1.55 -0.53
N ALA A 82 8.25 -1.62 -1.23
CA ALA A 82 7.39 -2.80 -1.19
C ALA A 82 8.08 -4.01 -1.84
N LEU A 83 8.69 -3.81 -3.02
CA LEU A 83 9.45 -4.85 -3.70
C LEU A 83 10.66 -5.31 -2.88
N ASP A 84 11.42 -4.37 -2.30
CA ASP A 84 12.56 -4.73 -1.44
C ASP A 84 12.13 -5.61 -0.25
N PHE A 85 11.05 -5.23 0.44
CA PHE A 85 10.52 -6.05 1.53
C PHE A 85 10.08 -7.44 1.05
N ILE A 86 9.27 -7.51 -0.02
CA ILE A 86 8.71 -8.77 -0.52
C ILE A 86 9.83 -9.71 -0.99
N ASP A 87 10.73 -9.21 -1.85
CA ASP A 87 11.75 -10.04 -2.51
C ASP A 87 12.92 -10.36 -1.60
N ASN A 88 13.36 -9.40 -0.77
CA ASN A 88 14.58 -9.57 0.03
C ASN A 88 14.33 -9.98 1.47
N THR A 89 13.12 -9.78 2.00
CA THR A 89 12.82 -10.10 3.41
C THR A 89 11.80 -11.23 3.53
N TYR A 90 10.65 -11.11 2.88
CA TYR A 90 9.53 -12.02 3.12
C TYR A 90 9.64 -13.33 2.33
N ASN A 91 9.93 -13.29 1.02
CA ASN A 91 10.04 -14.48 0.18
C ASN A 91 11.30 -15.33 0.44
N LYS A 92 12.30 -14.78 1.13
CA LYS A 92 13.55 -15.50 1.47
C LYS A 92 13.45 -16.29 2.78
N GLN A 93 12.33 -16.18 3.51
CA GLN A 93 12.04 -16.93 4.73
C GLN A 93 11.28 -18.22 4.40
#